data_AF-A0A2T7C216-F1
#
_entry.id   AF-A0A2T7C216-F1
#
_cell.length_a   1.000
_cell.length_b   1.000
_cell.length_c   1.000
_cell.angle_alpha   90.00
_cell.angle_beta   90.00
_cell.angle_gamma   90.00
#
_symmetry.space_group_name_H-M   'P 1'
#
loop_
_entity.id
_entity.type
_entity.pdbx_description
1 polymer ?
#
loop_
_entity_poly.entity_id
_entity_poly.type
_entity_poly.pdbx_seq_one_letter_code
_entity_poly.pdbx_strand_id
1 'polypeptide(L)'
;MQNLYNALPPNSSIKVSTVHAMDVLASSDPPSSGAFKPELDTALDPVLAFLSKTGSPFLINPYPYFAYLSDPRPETLAFCLFQPNAGRPDAGSGLTYTNMFDAMVDAVRAALDAKGYKDVEIVVAETGWPHKGDPDEAGATAENAHAFVSGLVSHLRSLAGTPRVPGKSVDTYIFAVYDEDLKPGKGSERYFGLFQTSLTEAYPTGLVRNGTAALGPAMAPAQAPTSVQPAPALPKPGQQPQVTPAQPGSAAVAGPSGLCTPGTATARGAAVACSRHNSAESSRTLSVPTIIAGLLFTALQMLI
;
A
#
# COMPACT_ATOMS: atom_id res chain seq x y z
N MET A 1 -12.31 -10.51 -24.54
CA MET A 1 -12.48 -9.04 -24.41
C MET A 1 -13.09 -8.41 -25.65
N GLN A 2 -12.50 -8.53 -26.84
CA GLN A 2 -12.99 -7.88 -28.07
C GLN A 2 -14.47 -8.19 -28.39
N ASN A 3 -14.90 -9.45 -28.31
CA ASN A 3 -16.29 -9.83 -28.56
C ASN A 3 -17.28 -9.16 -27.59
N LEU A 4 -16.92 -9.06 -26.31
CA LEU A 4 -17.74 -8.38 -25.30
C LEU A 4 -17.85 -6.88 -25.62
N TYR A 5 -16.74 -6.24 -25.97
CA TYR A 5 -16.74 -4.82 -26.34
C TYR A 5 -17.55 -4.54 -27.61
N ASN A 6 -17.43 -5.39 -28.63
CA ASN A 6 -18.17 -5.24 -29.88
C ASN A 6 -19.68 -5.47 -29.70
N ALA A 7 -20.09 -6.20 -28.67
CA ALA A 7 -21.50 -6.42 -28.34
C ALA A 7 -22.13 -5.26 -27.55
N LEU A 8 -21.32 -4.31 -27.05
CA LEU A 8 -21.84 -3.15 -26.33
C LEU A 8 -22.59 -2.20 -27.29
N PRO A 9 -23.68 -1.54 -26.82
CA PRO A 9 -24.33 -0.49 -27.59
C PRO A 9 -23.37 0.65 -27.95
N PRO A 10 -23.61 1.36 -29.07
CA PRO A 10 -22.87 2.59 -29.38
C PRO A 10 -22.92 3.58 -28.22
N ASN A 11 -21.79 4.22 -27.91
CA ASN A 11 -21.64 5.18 -26.78
C ASN A 11 -21.91 4.58 -25.39
N SER A 12 -21.79 3.27 -25.21
CA SER A 12 -21.86 2.64 -23.90
C SER A 12 -20.80 3.21 -22.93
N SER A 13 -21.21 3.49 -21.69
CA SER A 13 -20.30 3.85 -20.60
C SER A 13 -19.64 2.63 -19.95
N ILE A 14 -20.08 1.41 -20.28
CA ILE A 14 -19.55 0.16 -19.74
C ILE A 14 -18.16 -0.09 -20.33
N LYS A 15 -17.18 -0.33 -19.45
CA LYS A 15 -15.80 -0.67 -19.82
C LYS A 15 -15.58 -2.18 -19.75
N VAL A 16 -14.75 -2.70 -20.64
CA VAL A 16 -14.37 -4.12 -20.68
C VAL A 16 -12.92 -4.24 -20.28
N SER A 17 -12.64 -5.01 -19.23
CA SER A 17 -11.28 -5.23 -18.74
C SER A 17 -11.12 -6.68 -18.25
N THR A 18 -9.97 -6.98 -17.65
CA THR A 18 -9.64 -8.25 -17.01
C THR A 18 -8.83 -7.97 -15.74
N VAL A 19 -9.03 -8.81 -14.72
CA VAL A 19 -8.41 -8.66 -13.38
C VAL A 19 -7.08 -9.40 -13.34
N HIS A 20 -6.10 -8.82 -12.65
CA HIS A 20 -4.77 -9.40 -12.46
C HIS A 20 -4.45 -9.48 -10.96
N ALA A 21 -3.68 -10.49 -10.57
CA ALA A 21 -2.99 -10.50 -9.29
C ALA A 21 -1.68 -9.69 -9.39
N MET A 22 -1.12 -9.28 -8.24
CA MET A 22 0.18 -8.60 -8.20
C MET A 22 1.33 -9.44 -8.77
N ASP A 23 1.17 -10.77 -8.83
CA ASP A 23 2.13 -11.70 -9.45
C ASP A 23 2.29 -11.51 -10.97
N VAL A 24 1.52 -10.62 -11.60
CA VAL A 24 1.78 -10.15 -12.97
C VAL A 24 3.10 -9.37 -13.08
N LEU A 25 3.62 -8.85 -11.97
CA LEU A 25 4.86 -8.09 -11.90
C LEU A 25 6.08 -9.00 -11.64
N ALA A 26 7.19 -8.72 -12.33
CA ALA A 26 8.50 -9.31 -12.04
C ALA A 26 9.25 -8.53 -10.95
N SER A 27 8.97 -7.23 -10.84
CA SER A 27 9.55 -6.33 -9.84
C SER A 27 8.50 -5.34 -9.37
N SER A 28 8.53 -5.02 -8.07
CA SER A 28 7.60 -4.09 -7.43
C SER A 28 8.19 -3.34 -6.24
N ASP A 29 9.42 -3.65 -5.83
CA ASP A 29 10.12 -3.01 -4.72
C ASP A 29 11.57 -2.65 -5.14
N PRO A 30 11.94 -1.35 -5.20
CA PRO A 30 11.09 -0.21 -4.89
C PRO A 30 9.99 0.00 -5.95
N PRO A 31 8.89 0.72 -5.65
CA PRO A 31 7.78 0.92 -6.59
C PRO A 31 8.18 1.47 -7.96
N SER A 32 9.17 2.36 -8.03
CA SER A 32 9.71 2.88 -9.29
C SER A 32 10.30 1.82 -10.22
N SER A 33 10.68 0.66 -9.68
CA SER A 33 11.20 -0.48 -10.44
C SER A 33 10.10 -1.37 -11.02
N GLY A 34 8.83 -1.03 -10.81
CA GLY A 34 7.67 -1.78 -11.25
C GLY A 34 7.76 -2.21 -12.71
N ALA A 35 7.73 -3.53 -12.97
CA ALA A 35 7.77 -4.09 -14.32
C ALA A 35 6.94 -5.37 -14.42
N PHE A 36 6.23 -5.55 -15.53
CA PHE A 36 5.53 -6.80 -15.83
C PHE A 36 6.53 -7.92 -16.13
N LYS A 37 6.12 -9.16 -15.83
CA LYS A 37 6.87 -10.37 -16.18
C LYS A 37 7.08 -10.48 -17.71
N PRO A 38 8.33 -10.51 -18.21
CA PRO A 38 8.59 -10.58 -19.66
C PRO A 38 7.97 -11.81 -20.32
N GLU A 39 7.87 -12.94 -19.61
CA GLU A 39 7.23 -14.15 -20.10
C GLU A 39 5.72 -13.99 -20.37
N LEU A 40 5.08 -12.95 -19.83
CA LEU A 40 3.68 -12.63 -20.05
C LEU A 40 3.46 -11.70 -21.25
N ASP A 41 4.51 -11.13 -21.85
CA ASP A 41 4.39 -10.09 -22.89
C ASP A 41 3.46 -10.49 -24.04
N THR A 42 3.55 -11.73 -24.52
CA THR A 42 2.72 -12.24 -25.62
C THR A 42 1.22 -12.23 -25.28
N ALA A 43 0.87 -12.45 -24.01
CA ALA A 43 -0.51 -12.43 -23.54
C ALA A 43 -0.96 -11.03 -23.09
N LEU A 44 -0.07 -10.27 -22.45
CA LEU A 44 -0.39 -9.02 -21.78
C LEU A 44 -0.35 -7.81 -22.73
N ASP A 45 0.59 -7.74 -23.65
CA ASP A 45 0.72 -6.58 -24.56
C ASP A 45 -0.56 -6.35 -25.40
N PRO A 46 -1.22 -7.39 -25.97
CA PRO A 46 -2.50 -7.21 -26.65
C PRO A 46 -3.63 -6.75 -25.72
N VAL A 47 -3.60 -7.17 -24.45
CA VAL A 47 -4.56 -6.72 -23.43
C VAL A 47 -4.36 -5.23 -23.15
N LEU A 48 -3.14 -4.79 -22.88
CA LEU A 48 -2.83 -3.38 -22.61
C LEU A 48 -3.17 -2.48 -23.80
N ALA A 49 -2.85 -2.92 -25.03
CA ALA A 49 -3.24 -2.21 -26.25
C ALA A 49 -4.76 -2.09 -26.39
N PHE A 50 -5.51 -3.16 -26.07
CA PHE A 50 -6.98 -3.13 -26.07
C PHE A 50 -7.53 -2.16 -25.02
N LEU A 51 -7.00 -2.19 -23.79
CA LEU A 51 -7.43 -1.31 -22.70
C LEU A 51 -7.20 0.16 -23.07
N SER A 52 -6.00 0.48 -23.56
CA SER A 52 -5.66 1.83 -24.03
C SER A 52 -6.59 2.30 -25.16
N LYS A 53 -6.78 1.47 -26.20
CA LYS A 53 -7.64 1.81 -27.34
C LYS A 53 -9.10 2.04 -26.97
N THR A 54 -9.60 1.37 -25.94
CA THR A 54 -11.02 1.44 -25.52
C THR A 54 -11.24 2.38 -24.32
N GLY A 55 -10.17 2.98 -23.78
CA GLY A 55 -10.22 3.74 -22.54
C GLY A 55 -10.79 2.93 -21.39
N SER A 56 -10.43 1.64 -21.30
CA SER A 56 -10.80 0.73 -20.22
C SER A 56 -9.65 0.64 -19.20
N PRO A 57 -9.93 0.47 -17.90
CA PRO A 57 -8.90 0.46 -16.88
C PRO A 57 -8.14 -0.87 -16.82
N PHE A 58 -6.94 -0.86 -16.26
CA PHE A 58 -6.24 -2.04 -15.79
C PHE A 58 -6.73 -2.40 -14.38
N LEU A 59 -7.32 -3.59 -14.22
CA LEU A 59 -7.82 -4.07 -12.92
C LEU A 59 -6.75 -4.91 -12.22
N ILE A 60 -6.49 -4.62 -10.96
CA ILE A 60 -5.45 -5.27 -10.15
C ILE A 60 -5.92 -5.57 -8.73
N ASN A 61 -5.38 -6.63 -8.13
CA ASN A 61 -5.70 -7.07 -6.77
C ASN A 61 -4.47 -6.93 -5.84
N PRO A 62 -4.17 -5.73 -5.31
CA PRO A 62 -3.11 -5.52 -4.34
C PRO A 62 -3.57 -5.92 -2.94
N TYR A 63 -2.87 -6.87 -2.32
CA TYR A 63 -3.16 -7.35 -0.97
C TYR A 63 -1.97 -7.11 -0.03
N PRO A 64 -1.93 -5.97 0.69
CA PRO A 64 -0.93 -5.70 1.72
C PRO A 64 -0.81 -6.79 2.79
N TYR A 65 -1.89 -7.53 3.07
CA TYR A 65 -1.90 -8.67 3.96
C TYR A 65 -0.86 -9.74 3.57
N PHE A 66 -0.80 -10.15 2.30
CA PHE A 66 0.13 -11.20 1.87
C PHE A 66 1.59 -10.73 1.90
N ALA A 67 1.83 -9.44 1.68
CA ALA A 67 3.17 -8.86 1.87
C ALA A 67 3.59 -8.88 3.34
N TYR A 68 2.67 -8.57 4.27
CA TYR A 68 2.94 -8.71 5.70
C TYR A 68 3.13 -10.18 6.12
N LEU A 69 2.32 -11.10 5.59
CA LEU A 69 2.45 -12.52 5.89
C LEU A 69 3.84 -13.07 5.50
N SER A 70 4.44 -12.53 4.43
CA SER A 70 5.79 -12.88 3.98
C SER A 70 6.91 -12.20 4.79
N ASP A 71 6.59 -11.11 5.48
CA ASP A 71 7.53 -10.32 6.28
C ASP A 71 6.85 -9.78 7.56
N PRO A 72 6.65 -10.63 8.60
CA PRO A 72 5.79 -10.34 9.73
C PRO A 72 6.47 -9.48 10.80
N ARG A 73 7.21 -8.44 10.38
CA ARG A 73 7.87 -7.49 11.27
C ARG A 73 6.92 -6.34 11.66
N PRO A 74 7.01 -5.78 12.88
CA PRO A 74 6.11 -4.72 13.33
C PRO A 74 6.08 -3.48 12.43
N GLU A 75 7.21 -3.09 11.84
CA GLU A 75 7.28 -1.97 10.91
C GLU A 75 6.58 -2.26 9.57
N THR A 76 6.56 -3.52 9.13
CA THR A 76 5.80 -3.94 7.94
C THR A 76 4.31 -3.96 8.26
N LEU A 77 3.92 -4.40 9.45
CA LEU A 77 2.52 -4.33 9.89
C LEU A 77 2.01 -2.88 9.88
N ALA A 78 2.74 -1.97 10.53
CA ALA A 78 2.34 -0.56 10.58
C ALA A 78 2.22 0.07 9.18
N PHE A 79 3.15 -0.28 8.29
CA PHE A 79 3.14 0.15 6.89
C PHE A 79 1.96 -0.43 6.10
N CYS A 80 1.56 -1.69 6.35
CA CYS A 80 0.41 -2.29 5.68
C CYS A 80 -0.94 -1.80 6.23
N LEU A 81 -1.01 -1.41 7.51
CA LEU A 81 -2.24 -0.99 8.19
C LEU A 81 -2.49 0.53 8.18
N PHE A 82 -1.78 1.30 7.34
CA PHE A 82 -1.88 2.77 7.28
C PHE A 82 -1.60 3.47 8.63
N GLN A 83 -0.83 2.83 9.51
CA GLN A 83 -0.47 3.39 10.82
C GLN A 83 0.75 4.30 10.71
N PRO A 84 0.98 5.21 11.69
CA PRO A 84 2.19 6.02 11.72
C PRO A 84 3.46 5.16 11.64
N ASN A 85 4.32 5.48 10.68
CA ASN A 85 5.58 4.80 10.44
C ASN A 85 6.61 5.78 9.84
N ALA A 86 7.86 5.36 9.69
CA ALA A 86 8.94 6.20 9.19
C ALA A 86 8.85 6.51 7.67
N GLY A 87 7.95 5.86 6.95
CA GLY A 87 7.93 5.82 5.49
C GLY A 87 9.06 4.96 4.92
N ARG A 88 8.89 4.54 3.66
CA ARG A 88 9.90 3.81 2.89
C ARG A 88 10.30 4.67 1.69
N PRO A 89 11.55 5.18 1.65
CA PRO A 89 12.03 5.97 0.53
C PRO A 89 12.30 5.07 -0.68
N ASP A 90 11.84 5.50 -1.85
CA ASP A 90 12.15 4.91 -3.14
C ASP A 90 13.27 5.73 -3.80
N ALA A 91 14.48 5.18 -3.81
CA ALA A 91 15.64 5.86 -4.37
C ALA A 91 15.55 6.11 -5.88
N GLY A 92 14.78 5.30 -6.62
CA GLY A 92 14.64 5.42 -8.07
C GLY A 92 13.73 6.57 -8.49
N SER A 93 12.66 6.83 -7.73
CA SER A 93 11.74 7.94 -7.99
C SER A 93 11.97 9.18 -7.11
N GLY A 94 12.66 9.02 -5.98
CA GLY A 94 12.76 10.03 -4.92
C GLY A 94 11.48 10.19 -4.08
N LEU A 95 10.46 9.36 -4.32
CA LEU A 95 9.20 9.38 -3.58
C LEU A 95 9.37 8.65 -2.24
N THR A 96 8.53 8.99 -1.26
CA THR A 96 8.45 8.26 0.01
C THR A 96 7.05 7.72 0.18
N TYR A 97 6.95 6.41 0.37
CA TYR A 97 5.69 5.71 0.58
C TYR A 97 5.45 5.58 2.08
N THR A 98 4.25 5.90 2.55
CA THR A 98 3.86 5.75 3.97
C THR A 98 2.90 4.60 4.22
N ASN A 99 2.44 3.94 3.16
CA ASN A 99 1.63 2.73 3.26
C ASN A 99 1.90 1.77 2.09
N MET A 100 1.64 0.48 2.31
CA MET A 100 1.88 -0.58 1.32
C MET A 100 0.92 -0.52 0.13
N PHE A 101 -0.32 -0.07 0.33
CA PHE A 101 -1.31 0.02 -0.74
C PHE A 101 -0.83 0.96 -1.85
N ASP A 102 -0.39 2.17 -1.50
CA ASP A 102 0.17 3.13 -2.44
C ASP A 102 1.40 2.59 -3.16
N ALA A 103 2.29 1.90 -2.42
CA ALA A 103 3.49 1.30 -2.99
C ALA A 103 3.16 0.24 -4.05
N MET A 104 2.17 -0.62 -3.77
CA MET A 104 1.71 -1.65 -4.71
C MET A 104 1.04 -1.04 -5.95
N VAL A 105 0.16 -0.05 -5.77
CA VAL A 105 -0.50 0.63 -6.90
C VAL A 105 0.52 1.37 -7.77
N ASP A 106 1.49 2.04 -7.16
CA ASP A 106 2.51 2.77 -7.92
C ASP A 106 3.52 1.86 -8.61
N ALA A 107 3.77 0.65 -8.10
CA ALA A 107 4.52 -0.37 -8.83
C ALA A 107 3.81 -0.77 -10.13
N VAL A 108 2.49 -0.95 -10.09
CA VAL A 108 1.68 -1.22 -11.30
C VAL A 108 1.69 -0.03 -12.24
N ARG A 109 1.58 1.20 -11.70
CA ARG A 109 1.67 2.44 -12.48
C ARG A 109 3.02 2.55 -13.20
N ALA A 110 4.12 2.27 -12.50
CA ALA A 110 5.46 2.26 -13.09
C ALA A 110 5.58 1.22 -14.22
N ALA A 111 5.02 0.01 -14.03
CA ALA A 111 5.03 -1.03 -15.06
C ALA A 111 4.26 -0.63 -16.33
N LEU A 112 3.06 -0.05 -16.16
CA LEU A 112 2.27 0.46 -17.28
C LEU A 112 2.98 1.62 -17.99
N ASP A 113 3.61 2.53 -17.24
CA ASP A 113 4.36 3.66 -17.80
C ASP A 113 5.57 3.17 -18.62
N ALA A 114 6.28 2.15 -18.13
CA ALA A 114 7.42 1.54 -18.82
C ALA A 114 7.00 0.85 -20.14
N LYS A 115 5.79 0.31 -20.21
CA LYS A 115 5.18 -0.22 -21.45
C LYS A 115 4.57 0.87 -22.35
N GLY A 116 4.58 2.14 -21.94
CA GLY A 116 4.06 3.28 -22.71
C GLY A 116 2.56 3.54 -22.54
N TYR A 117 1.88 2.87 -21.60
CA TYR A 117 0.43 2.97 -21.39
C TYR A 117 0.07 3.93 -20.25
N LYS A 118 0.57 5.17 -20.33
CA LYS A 118 0.43 6.19 -19.28
C LYS A 118 -1.02 6.59 -18.99
N ASP A 119 -1.89 6.54 -20.01
CA ASP A 119 -3.29 6.95 -19.91
C ASP A 119 -4.23 5.79 -19.51
N VAL A 120 -3.72 4.57 -19.35
CA VAL A 120 -4.53 3.44 -18.86
C VAL A 120 -4.71 3.59 -17.35
N GLU A 121 -5.92 3.90 -16.92
CA GLU A 121 -6.28 4.03 -15.51
C GLU A 121 -6.11 2.72 -14.74
N ILE A 122 -5.86 2.82 -13.44
CA ILE A 122 -5.82 1.66 -12.54
C ILE A 122 -7.10 1.65 -11.70
N VAL A 123 -7.72 0.48 -11.60
CA VAL A 123 -8.81 0.21 -10.66
C VAL A 123 -8.39 -0.98 -9.79
N VAL A 124 -8.52 -0.83 -8.47
CA VAL A 124 -8.28 -1.93 -7.55
C VAL A 124 -9.54 -2.77 -7.47
N ALA A 125 -9.52 -3.95 -8.09
CA ALA A 125 -10.68 -4.84 -8.18
C ALA A 125 -10.90 -5.65 -6.90
N GLU A 126 -9.84 -5.93 -6.14
CA GLU A 126 -9.92 -6.57 -4.83
C GLU A 126 -8.77 -6.13 -3.93
N THR A 127 -9.09 -5.82 -2.68
CA THR A 127 -8.11 -5.69 -1.60
C THR A 127 -8.81 -5.94 -0.28
N GLY A 128 -8.11 -6.50 0.70
CA GLY A 128 -8.72 -6.86 1.98
C GLY A 128 -7.70 -7.36 2.99
N TRP A 129 -8.20 -7.63 4.18
CA TRP A 129 -7.43 -8.20 5.28
C TRP A 129 -8.32 -9.20 6.05
N PRO A 130 -7.88 -10.44 6.25
CA PRO A 130 -8.71 -11.45 6.89
C PRO A 130 -8.81 -11.20 8.40
N HIS A 131 -10.01 -11.35 8.96
CA HIS A 131 -10.25 -11.18 10.40
C HIS A 131 -9.88 -12.41 11.22
N LYS A 132 -9.59 -13.54 10.56
CA LYS A 132 -9.18 -14.79 11.18
C LYS A 132 -8.39 -15.64 10.18
N GLY A 133 -7.46 -16.45 10.65
CA GLY A 133 -6.68 -17.38 9.83
C GLY A 133 -6.24 -18.62 10.62
N ASP A 134 -5.47 -19.47 9.95
CA ASP A 134 -4.76 -20.61 10.57
C ASP A 134 -3.62 -20.12 11.47
N PRO A 135 -3.07 -20.96 12.37
CA PRO A 135 -2.02 -20.54 13.31
C PRO A 135 -0.73 -19.98 12.69
N ASP A 136 -0.43 -20.34 11.44
CA ASP A 136 0.72 -19.84 10.67
C ASP A 136 0.40 -18.58 9.84
N GLU A 137 -0.82 -18.06 9.92
CA GLU A 137 -1.29 -16.88 9.19
C GLU A 137 -1.20 -15.62 10.04
N ALA A 138 0.04 -15.18 10.26
CA ALA A 138 0.32 -14.01 11.09
C ALA A 138 -0.48 -12.78 10.67
N GLY A 139 -1.09 -12.11 11.65
CA GLY A 139 -1.82 -10.86 11.46
C GLY A 139 -3.27 -11.01 11.02
N ALA A 140 -3.76 -12.21 10.70
CA ALA A 140 -5.17 -12.48 10.42
C ALA A 140 -6.01 -12.39 11.71
N THR A 141 -6.43 -11.17 12.04
CA THR A 141 -7.13 -10.82 13.30
C THR A 141 -8.18 -9.75 13.02
N ALA A 142 -9.26 -9.72 13.81
CA ALA A 142 -10.32 -8.73 13.67
C ALA A 142 -9.81 -7.30 13.87
N GLU A 143 -8.84 -7.11 14.77
CA GLU A 143 -8.21 -5.81 15.04
C GLU A 143 -7.44 -5.29 13.81
N ASN A 144 -6.62 -6.14 13.18
CA ASN A 144 -5.88 -5.74 11.99
C ASN A 144 -6.79 -5.57 10.77
N ALA A 145 -7.83 -6.40 10.64
CA ALA A 145 -8.81 -6.26 9.56
C ALA A 145 -9.56 -4.91 9.67
N HIS A 146 -10.00 -4.55 10.88
CA HIS A 146 -10.57 -3.24 11.17
C HIS A 146 -9.59 -2.10 10.86
N ALA A 147 -8.34 -2.22 11.30
CA ALA A 147 -7.30 -1.23 11.06
C ALA A 147 -7.04 -1.00 9.57
N PHE A 148 -6.90 -2.08 8.80
CA PHE A 148 -6.68 -2.03 7.37
C PHE A 148 -7.85 -1.37 6.64
N VAL A 149 -9.08 -1.85 6.86
CA VAL A 149 -10.27 -1.33 6.17
C VAL A 149 -10.52 0.13 6.54
N SER A 150 -10.40 0.51 7.82
CA SER A 150 -10.58 1.89 8.25
C SER A 150 -9.51 2.81 7.67
N GLY A 151 -8.25 2.36 7.67
CA GLY A 151 -7.12 3.08 7.07
C GLY A 151 -7.29 3.29 5.57
N LEU A 152 -7.65 2.23 4.84
CA LEU A 152 -7.92 2.28 3.39
C LEU A 152 -9.05 3.25 3.08
N VAL A 153 -10.19 3.13 3.77
CA VAL A 153 -11.36 4.00 3.53
C VAL A 153 -11.03 5.46 3.84
N SER A 154 -10.31 5.72 4.93
CA SER A 154 -9.85 7.08 5.27
C SER A 154 -8.91 7.64 4.21
N HIS A 155 -7.94 6.84 3.75
CA HIS A 155 -7.01 7.22 2.69
C HIS A 155 -7.75 7.56 1.40
N LEU A 156 -8.65 6.70 0.91
CA LEU A 156 -9.41 6.92 -0.32
C LEU A 156 -10.32 8.17 -0.23
N ARG A 157 -11.00 8.37 0.91
CA ARG A 157 -11.86 9.55 1.14
C ARG A 157 -11.08 10.86 1.24
N SER A 158 -9.79 10.81 1.58
CA SER A 158 -8.94 12.00 1.62
C SER A 158 -8.65 12.58 0.24
N LEU A 159 -8.86 11.79 -0.83
CA LEU A 159 -8.51 12.14 -2.21
C LEU A 159 -7.02 12.46 -2.43
N ALA A 160 -6.15 12.06 -1.50
CA ALA A 160 -4.71 12.29 -1.60
C ALA A 160 -4.10 11.62 -2.84
N GLY A 161 -4.66 10.49 -3.27
CA GLY A 161 -4.04 9.63 -4.28
C GLY A 161 -2.76 8.97 -3.78
N THR A 162 -1.97 8.44 -4.70
CA THR A 162 -0.66 7.84 -4.40
C THR A 162 0.47 8.87 -4.55
N PRO A 163 1.67 8.61 -4.01
CA PRO A 163 2.83 9.49 -4.22
C PRO A 163 3.14 9.78 -5.70
N ARG A 164 3.00 8.79 -6.60
CA ARG A 164 3.25 8.97 -8.04
C ARG A 164 2.08 9.62 -8.77
N VAL A 165 0.84 9.43 -8.29
CA VAL A 165 -0.38 10.00 -8.89
C VAL A 165 -1.16 10.80 -7.82
N PRO A 166 -0.64 11.97 -7.40
CA PRO A 166 -1.24 12.74 -6.33
C PRO A 166 -2.55 13.43 -6.76
N GLY A 167 -3.45 13.63 -5.80
CA GLY A 167 -4.71 14.37 -5.97
C GLY A 167 -5.82 13.59 -6.69
N LYS A 168 -5.63 12.28 -6.89
CA LYS A 168 -6.61 11.41 -7.53
C LYS A 168 -6.74 10.11 -6.75
N SER A 169 -7.90 9.90 -6.10
CA SER A 169 -8.20 8.62 -5.47
C SER A 169 -8.30 7.51 -6.50
N VAL A 170 -7.95 6.30 -6.10
CA VAL A 170 -8.04 5.09 -6.91
C VAL A 170 -9.38 4.41 -6.63
N ASP A 171 -10.17 4.13 -7.66
CA ASP A 171 -11.40 3.35 -7.50
C ASP A 171 -11.04 1.96 -6.97
N THR A 172 -11.63 1.59 -5.83
CA THR A 172 -11.19 0.45 -5.02
C THR A 172 -12.39 -0.34 -4.50
N TYR A 173 -12.33 -1.65 -4.69
CA TYR A 173 -13.33 -2.61 -4.21
C TYR A 173 -12.74 -3.43 -3.06
N ILE A 174 -13.43 -3.40 -1.91
CA ILE A 174 -13.02 -4.14 -0.72
C ILE A 174 -13.49 -5.60 -0.86
N PHE A 175 -12.55 -6.52 -0.76
CA PHE A 175 -12.80 -7.95 -0.70
C PHE A 175 -12.91 -8.38 0.79
N ALA A 176 -14.04 -8.92 1.25
CA ALA A 176 -15.32 -9.11 0.56
C ALA A 176 -16.50 -8.71 1.46
N VAL A 177 -17.72 -8.72 0.91
CA VAL A 177 -18.90 -8.38 1.72
C VAL A 177 -19.11 -9.43 2.83
N TYR A 178 -19.06 -10.72 2.50
CA TYR A 178 -19.29 -11.80 3.45
C TYR A 178 -18.09 -12.73 3.57
N ASP A 179 -17.98 -13.39 4.73
CA ASP A 179 -17.19 -14.60 4.88
C ASP A 179 -17.70 -15.68 3.90
N GLU A 180 -16.78 -16.35 3.23
CA GLU A 180 -17.07 -17.38 2.22
C GLU A 180 -16.61 -18.74 2.76
N ASP A 181 -17.48 -19.39 3.54
CA ASP A 181 -17.17 -20.60 4.31
C ASP A 181 -16.80 -21.84 3.47
N LEU A 182 -17.14 -21.83 2.18
CA LEU A 182 -16.80 -22.88 1.21
C LEU A 182 -15.50 -22.61 0.44
N LYS A 183 -14.78 -21.51 0.72
CA LYS A 183 -13.50 -21.25 0.04
C LYS A 183 -12.44 -22.30 0.41
N PRO A 184 -11.79 -22.91 -0.60
CA PRO A 184 -10.70 -23.85 -0.36
C PRO A 184 -9.42 -23.11 0.05
N GLY A 185 -8.39 -23.86 0.45
CA GLY A 185 -7.08 -23.31 0.79
C GLY A 185 -6.97 -22.96 2.27
N LYS A 186 -6.12 -21.97 2.56
CA LYS A 186 -5.76 -21.59 3.93
C LYS A 186 -6.96 -21.11 4.75
N GLY A 187 -6.81 -21.18 6.06
CA GLY A 187 -7.59 -20.50 7.10
C GLY A 187 -8.27 -19.23 6.63
N SER A 188 -7.45 -18.26 6.26
CA SER A 188 -7.83 -16.89 6.01
C SER A 188 -8.79 -16.69 4.86
N GLU A 189 -8.76 -17.58 3.85
CA GLU A 189 -9.59 -17.46 2.65
C GLU A 189 -11.08 -17.42 2.97
N ARG A 190 -11.50 -18.01 4.10
CA ARG A 190 -12.90 -18.05 4.55
C ARG A 190 -13.32 -16.83 5.39
N TYR A 191 -12.38 -15.93 5.70
CA TYR A 191 -12.56 -14.90 6.74
C TYR A 191 -12.14 -13.50 6.27
N PHE A 192 -12.30 -13.17 4.99
CA PHE A 192 -12.10 -11.82 4.45
C PHE A 192 -13.35 -10.93 4.55
N GLY A 193 -14.48 -11.45 5.04
CA GLY A 193 -15.74 -10.74 5.07
C GLY A 193 -15.72 -9.49 5.95
N LEU A 194 -16.36 -8.42 5.46
CA LEU A 194 -16.85 -7.33 6.30
C LEU A 194 -17.94 -7.82 7.26
N PHE A 195 -18.72 -8.81 6.82
CA PHE A 195 -19.78 -9.48 7.55
C PHE A 195 -19.54 -10.99 7.59
N GLN A 196 -19.97 -11.63 8.66
CA GLN A 196 -20.01 -13.09 8.75
C GLN A 196 -21.20 -13.64 7.95
N THR A 197 -21.23 -14.96 7.71
CA THR A 197 -22.37 -15.65 7.08
C THR A 197 -23.69 -15.50 7.87
N SER A 198 -23.59 -15.17 9.16
CA SER A 198 -24.72 -14.85 10.04
C SER A 198 -25.28 -13.42 9.85
N LEU A 199 -24.77 -12.66 8.88
CA LEU A 199 -25.12 -11.25 8.61
C LEU A 199 -24.73 -10.26 9.73
N THR A 200 -23.88 -10.70 10.66
CA THR A 200 -23.30 -9.85 11.70
C THR A 200 -21.98 -9.27 11.20
N GLU A 201 -21.63 -8.05 11.61
CA GLU A 201 -20.31 -7.48 11.30
C GLU A 201 -19.21 -8.39 11.85
N ALA A 202 -18.19 -8.70 11.04
CA ALA A 202 -17.04 -9.48 11.48
C ALA A 202 -16.16 -8.68 12.45
N TYR A 203 -16.09 -7.37 12.22
CA TYR A 203 -15.47 -6.36 13.05
C TYR A 203 -16.16 -5.02 12.78
N PRO A 204 -16.03 -4.01 13.66
CA PRO A 204 -16.72 -2.74 13.49
C PRO A 204 -16.26 -2.02 12.20
N THR A 205 -17.03 -2.10 11.12
CA THR A 205 -16.52 -1.68 9.79
C THR A 205 -16.49 -0.17 9.60
N GLY A 206 -17.35 0.56 10.31
CA GLY A 206 -17.58 2.01 10.10
C GLY A 206 -18.21 2.34 8.73
N LEU A 207 -18.64 1.33 7.96
CA LEU A 207 -19.23 1.47 6.63
C LEU A 207 -20.76 1.42 6.64
N VAL A 208 -21.37 0.92 7.72
CA VAL A 208 -22.83 0.86 7.88
C VAL A 208 -23.37 2.24 8.20
N ARG A 209 -24.39 2.70 7.44
CA ARG A 209 -24.98 4.06 7.55
C ARG A 209 -25.43 4.48 8.96
N ASN A 210 -25.79 3.50 9.80
CA ASN A 210 -26.19 3.71 11.21
C ASN A 210 -25.26 2.98 12.20
N GLY A 211 -24.06 2.59 11.77
CA GLY A 211 -23.09 1.93 12.63
C GLY A 211 -22.59 2.87 13.73
N THR A 212 -22.34 2.33 14.91
CA THR A 212 -21.75 3.06 16.04
C THR A 212 -20.22 3.14 15.96
N ALA A 213 -19.61 2.43 15.01
CA ALA A 213 -18.19 2.39 14.76
C ALA A 213 -17.73 3.63 13.98
N ALA A 214 -16.84 4.43 14.57
CA ALA A 214 -16.16 5.48 13.82
C ALA A 214 -15.13 4.86 12.88
N LEU A 215 -14.96 5.45 11.68
CA LEU A 215 -13.76 5.27 10.86
C LEU A 215 -12.61 6.01 11.56
N GLY A 216 -12.17 5.47 12.69
CA GLY A 216 -11.08 6.01 13.48
C GLY A 216 -9.74 5.57 12.89
N PRO A 217 -8.68 6.39 13.03
CA PRO A 217 -7.33 5.91 12.77
C PRO A 217 -7.06 4.71 13.68
N ALA A 218 -6.53 3.63 13.09
CA ALA A 218 -6.16 2.44 13.83
C ALA A 218 -5.28 2.82 15.04
N MET A 219 -5.68 2.38 16.24
CA MET A 219 -4.77 2.39 17.38
C MET A 219 -3.52 1.60 16.99
N ALA A 220 -2.34 2.08 17.40
CA ALA A 220 -1.08 1.37 17.20
C ALA A 220 -1.22 -0.10 17.64
N PRO A 221 -0.52 -1.05 17.00
CA PRO A 221 -0.70 -2.46 17.29
C PRO A 221 -0.49 -2.68 18.79
N ALA A 222 -1.40 -3.44 19.42
CA ALA A 222 -1.12 -3.96 20.74
C ALA A 222 0.18 -4.76 20.63
N GLN A 223 1.23 -4.28 21.30
CA GLN A 223 2.47 -5.04 21.41
C GLN A 223 2.08 -6.41 21.97
N ALA A 224 2.47 -7.48 21.27
CA ALA A 224 2.44 -8.80 21.86
C ALA A 224 3.14 -8.68 23.23
N PRO A 225 2.60 -9.28 24.32
CA PRO A 225 3.22 -9.15 25.62
C PRO A 225 4.68 -9.56 25.47
N THR A 226 5.58 -8.58 25.66
CA THR A 226 7.01 -8.85 25.76
C THR A 226 7.13 -9.99 26.74
N SER A 227 7.64 -11.12 26.26
CA SER A 227 8.06 -12.19 27.16
C SER A 227 8.87 -11.53 28.26
N VAL A 228 8.36 -11.60 29.48
CA VAL A 228 9.06 -11.08 30.65
C VAL A 228 10.32 -11.93 30.71
N GLN A 229 11.45 -11.37 30.25
CA GLN A 229 12.74 -11.99 30.50
C GLN A 229 12.82 -12.20 32.01
N PRO A 230 13.13 -13.41 32.49
CA PRO A 230 13.42 -13.59 33.90
C PRO A 230 14.55 -12.64 34.26
N ALA A 231 14.39 -11.91 35.37
CA ALA A 231 15.40 -10.99 35.88
C ALA A 231 16.80 -11.67 35.86
N PRO A 232 17.87 -10.94 35.50
CA PRO A 232 19.22 -11.48 35.57
C PRO A 232 19.47 -12.02 36.98
N ALA A 233 19.84 -13.29 37.08
CA ALA A 233 20.20 -13.88 38.35
C ALA A 233 21.36 -13.09 38.97
N LEU A 234 21.22 -12.73 40.26
CA LEU A 234 22.32 -12.14 41.03
C LEU A 234 23.58 -13.03 40.91
N PRO A 235 24.77 -12.46 40.66
CA PRO A 235 25.99 -13.24 40.68
C PRO A 235 26.26 -13.75 42.10
N LYS A 236 26.57 -15.04 42.21
CA LYS A 236 27.02 -15.66 43.45
C LYS A 236 28.33 -14.99 43.91
N PRO A 237 28.53 -14.70 45.21
CA PRO A 237 29.78 -14.13 45.69
C PRO A 237 30.92 -15.15 45.51
N GLY A 238 31.99 -14.79 44.79
CA GLY A 238 33.24 -15.56 44.84
C GLY A 238 34.12 -15.70 43.60
N GLN A 239 33.93 -14.96 42.50
CA GLN A 239 34.89 -14.99 41.38
C GLN A 239 35.50 -13.61 41.11
N GLN A 240 36.82 -13.53 41.32
CA GLN A 240 37.65 -12.37 41.01
C GLN A 240 37.84 -12.23 39.49
N PRO A 241 37.92 -10.99 38.94
CA PRO A 241 38.30 -10.79 37.55
C PRO A 241 39.80 -11.04 37.35
N GLN A 242 40.16 -11.92 36.40
CA GLN A 242 41.52 -12.01 35.88
C GLN A 242 41.81 -10.82 34.98
N VAL A 243 42.89 -10.10 35.30
CA VAL A 243 43.49 -9.04 34.47
C VAL A 243 44.51 -9.70 33.55
N THR A 244 44.38 -9.52 32.25
CA THR A 244 45.42 -9.89 31.27
C THR A 244 46.13 -8.63 30.73
N PRO A 245 47.46 -8.63 30.56
CA PRO A 245 48.23 -7.44 30.19
C PRO A 245 48.18 -7.15 28.69
N ALA A 246 48.31 -5.87 28.33
CA ALA A 246 48.44 -5.36 26.96
C ALA A 246 49.91 -5.29 26.50
N GLN A 247 50.14 -5.41 25.18
CA GLN A 247 51.09 -4.63 24.31
C GLN A 247 51.30 -5.34 22.94
N PRO A 248 51.93 -4.73 21.88
CA PRO A 248 51.73 -3.38 21.28
C PRO A 248 51.83 -3.33 19.71
N GLY A 249 51.42 -2.20 19.09
CA GLY A 249 51.76 -1.77 17.71
C GLY A 249 50.57 -1.76 16.71
N SER A 250 50.30 -0.76 15.86
CA SER A 250 51.06 0.41 15.38
C SER A 250 50.11 1.50 14.81
N ALA A 251 50.47 2.77 15.05
CA ALA A 251 50.24 4.04 14.32
C ALA A 251 48.87 4.32 13.63
N ALA A 252 48.08 5.30 14.11
CA ALA A 252 48.07 6.75 13.77
C ALA A 252 47.26 7.05 12.48
N VAL A 253 46.40 8.07 12.36
CA VAL A 253 46.51 9.48 12.76
C VAL A 253 45.10 10.08 12.94
N ALA A 254 44.93 10.90 13.98
CA ALA A 254 43.85 11.88 14.12
C ALA A 254 44.45 13.29 14.20
N GLY A 255 43.73 14.29 13.70
CA GLY A 255 44.02 15.71 13.89
C GLY A 255 43.04 16.62 13.13
N PRO A 256 42.88 17.90 13.53
CA PRO A 256 42.01 18.25 14.65
C PRO A 256 40.97 19.35 14.33
N SER A 257 40.14 19.63 15.34
CA SER A 257 39.12 20.65 15.47
C SER A 257 39.60 22.10 15.22
N GLY A 258 38.67 22.96 14.79
CA GLY A 258 38.81 24.42 14.82
C GLY A 258 37.46 25.13 14.81
N LEU A 259 37.11 25.76 15.92
CA LEU A 259 36.03 26.76 16.10
C LEU A 259 36.66 28.16 16.04
N CYS A 260 36.03 29.11 15.33
CA CYS A 260 36.05 30.56 15.61
C CYS A 260 35.01 31.30 14.72
N THR A 261 34.37 32.34 15.28
CA THR A 261 33.19 33.07 14.79
C THR A 261 33.56 34.44 14.11
N PRO A 262 32.68 35.46 13.93
CA PRO A 262 32.25 35.96 12.62
C PRO A 262 32.68 37.42 12.30
N GLY A 263 32.53 37.88 11.05
CA GLY A 263 32.77 39.29 10.69
C GLY A 263 32.34 39.74 9.29
N THR A 264 31.37 40.67 9.28
CA THR A 264 31.18 41.83 8.38
C THR A 264 30.82 41.67 6.88
N ALA A 265 29.54 41.93 6.62
CA ALA A 265 28.94 42.87 5.65
C ALA A 265 29.73 43.36 4.42
N THR A 266 29.08 43.31 3.25
CA THR A 266 28.87 44.49 2.39
C THR A 266 27.67 44.26 1.46
N ALA A 267 26.90 45.34 1.27
CA ALA A 267 25.67 45.43 0.50
C ALA A 267 25.89 45.91 -0.95
N ARG A 268 24.92 45.60 -1.84
CA ARG A 268 24.39 46.37 -3.00
C ARG A 268 23.39 45.44 -3.71
N GLY A 269 22.07 45.69 -3.73
CA GLY A 269 21.33 46.63 -4.61
C GLY A 269 21.19 46.03 -6.03
N ALA A 270 20.04 45.88 -6.70
CA ALA A 270 18.71 46.49 -6.59
C ALA A 270 17.66 45.76 -7.48
N ALA A 271 16.36 46.06 -7.23
CA ALA A 271 15.18 46.18 -8.15
C ALA A 271 14.76 44.99 -9.05
N VAL A 272 13.61 44.34 -8.81
CA VAL A 272 12.20 44.68 -9.23
C VAL A 272 11.93 44.53 -10.73
N ALA A 273 11.09 43.56 -11.10
CA ALA A 273 10.07 43.69 -12.15
C ALA A 273 8.98 42.62 -11.99
N CYS A 274 7.74 43.07 -11.77
CA CYS A 274 6.52 42.29 -11.90
C CYS A 274 6.24 41.94 -13.37
N SER A 275 5.64 40.79 -13.63
CA SER A 275 4.73 40.64 -14.76
C SER A 275 3.55 39.73 -14.42
N ARG A 276 2.37 40.23 -14.77
CA ARG A 276 1.04 39.65 -14.54
C ARG A 276 0.79 38.50 -15.51
N HIS A 277 0.11 37.43 -15.09
CA HIS A 277 -0.69 36.63 -16.01
C HIS A 277 -2.05 36.23 -15.44
N ASN A 278 -3.03 36.27 -16.35
CA ASN A 278 -4.46 36.27 -16.14
C ASN A 278 -4.99 34.95 -15.60
N SER A 279 -5.94 35.06 -14.68
CA SER A 279 -6.81 33.99 -14.23
C SER A 279 -7.87 33.70 -15.30
N ALA A 280 -7.97 32.44 -15.73
CA ALA A 280 -9.14 31.93 -16.44
C ALA A 280 -9.77 30.86 -15.54
N GLU A 281 -11.00 31.15 -15.07
CA GLU A 281 -11.84 30.22 -14.31
C GLU A 281 -12.24 29.03 -15.20
N SER A 282 -11.91 27.82 -14.75
CA SER A 282 -12.48 26.58 -15.28
C SER A 282 -13.38 25.99 -14.20
N SER A 283 -14.69 26.10 -14.44
CA SER A 283 -15.73 25.51 -13.59
C SER A 283 -15.62 23.99 -13.64
N ARG A 284 -15.11 23.38 -12.55
CA ARG A 284 -15.09 21.91 -12.38
C ARG A 284 -16.29 21.50 -11.54
N THR A 285 -17.24 20.85 -12.19
CA THR A 285 -18.33 20.10 -11.56
C THR A 285 -17.75 18.97 -10.71
N LEU A 286 -18.01 19.01 -9.40
CA LEU A 286 -17.67 17.95 -8.46
C LEU A 286 -18.52 16.70 -8.76
N SER A 287 -17.89 15.65 -9.27
CA SER A 287 -18.47 14.31 -9.31
C SER A 287 -18.16 13.61 -7.99
N VAL A 288 -19.19 13.25 -7.24
CA VAL A 288 -19.08 12.47 -5.99
C VAL A 288 -18.74 11.01 -6.35
N PRO A 289 -17.65 10.42 -5.82
CA PRO A 289 -17.33 9.03 -6.11
C PRO A 289 -18.34 8.10 -5.43
N THR A 290 -18.86 7.14 -6.20
CA THR A 290 -19.79 6.11 -5.72
C THR A 290 -18.99 4.89 -5.30
N ILE A 291 -19.01 4.55 -4.01
CA ILE A 291 -18.47 3.28 -3.51
C ILE A 291 -19.51 2.20 -3.85
N ILE A 292 -19.22 1.39 -4.86
CA ILE A 292 -20.06 0.24 -5.24
C ILE A 292 -19.44 -1.01 -4.60
N ALA A 293 -20.15 -1.64 -3.68
CA ALA A 293 -19.85 -3.02 -3.29
C ALA A 293 -20.24 -3.93 -4.46
N GLY A 294 -19.26 -4.35 -5.27
CA GLY A 294 -19.48 -5.23 -6.41
C GLY A 294 -19.52 -6.69 -5.98
N LEU A 295 -20.55 -7.44 -6.39
CA LEU A 295 -20.47 -8.90 -6.48
C LEU A 295 -19.71 -9.25 -7.75
N LEU A 296 -18.43 -9.62 -7.63
CA LEU A 296 -17.70 -10.25 -8.73
C LEU A 296 -17.91 -11.76 -8.63
N PHE A 297 -18.47 -12.36 -9.68
CA PHE A 297 -18.57 -13.81 -9.79
C PHE A 297 -17.15 -14.39 -9.88
N THR A 298 -16.75 -15.11 -8.82
CA THR A 298 -15.49 -15.84 -8.73
C THR A 298 -15.44 -16.94 -9.78
N ALA A 299 -14.68 -16.71 -10.85
CA ALA A 299 -14.08 -17.76 -11.64
C ALA A 299 -12.63 -17.34 -11.94
N LEU A 300 -11.71 -18.06 -11.30
CA LEU A 300 -10.25 -18.02 -11.47
C LEU A 300 -9.44 -17.23 -10.41
N GLN A 301 -9.55 -17.63 -9.14
CA GLN A 301 -8.45 -17.54 -8.17
C GLN A 301 -7.99 -18.97 -7.85
N MET A 302 -7.23 -19.57 -8.76
CA MET A 302 -6.47 -20.81 -8.51
C MET A 302 -5.00 -20.46 -8.74
N LEU A 303 -4.40 -19.71 -7.82
CA LEU A 303 -2.94 -19.57 -7.60
C LEU A 303 -2.72 -18.44 -6.57
N ILE A 304 -3.02 -18.76 -5.31
CA ILE A 304 -2.31 -18.25 -4.11
C ILE A 304 -2.10 -19.46 -3.20
#